data_AF-A0A7J4QF37-F1
#
_entry.id   AF-A0A7J4QF37-F1
#
_cell.length_a   1.000
_cell.length_b   1.000
_cell.length_c   1.000
_cell.angle_alpha   90.00
_cell.angle_beta   90.00
_cell.angle_gamma   90.00
#
_symmetry.space_group_name_H-M   'P 1'
#
loop_
_entity.id
_entity.type
_entity.pdbx_description
1 polymer ?
#
loop_
_entity_poly.entity_id
_entity_poly.type
_entity_poly.pdbx_seq_one_letter_code
_entity_poly.pdbx_strand_id
1 'polypeptide(L)'
;MKAETNKKAVKAKKADVKAIVTKAQKAVKEVAVPEVFVQELKIPRDRVGVLVGKKGEVKKYIEHKAGVRLEISSDGDVIIKGHDNVMIYDVKTIVQAIGRGFSPDVAMQLFNEQNVFELLDVTDYAGKSKKRLDRLRGRVIGESGRSRMAIEDLTETNISVYGKTIGIIGEMEMVALARQAIDMLLSGAPHGVTYRMVENKRREMHRRRIESMYATD
;
A
#
# COMPACT_ATOMS: atom_id res chain seq x y z
N MET A 1 27.27 -63.85 37.09
CA MET A 1 25.84 -63.53 36.82
C MET A 1 25.37 -62.12 37.24
N LYS A 2 26.16 -61.26 37.93
CA LYS A 2 25.68 -59.93 38.42
C LYS A 2 26.06 -58.72 37.53
N ALA A 3 26.95 -58.86 36.54
CA ALA A 3 27.40 -57.76 35.67
C ALA A 3 26.47 -57.48 34.47
N GLU A 4 25.68 -58.46 34.06
CA GLU A 4 24.79 -58.38 32.88
C GLU A 4 23.46 -57.69 33.21
N THR A 5 23.00 -57.86 34.44
CA THR A 5 21.74 -57.29 34.94
C THR A 5 21.82 -55.77 35.11
N ASN A 6 23.00 -55.22 35.42
CA ASN A 6 23.18 -53.79 35.66
C ASN A 6 23.29 -52.96 34.35
N LYS A 7 23.81 -53.56 33.27
CA LYS A 7 23.84 -52.92 31.93
C LYS A 7 22.45 -52.79 31.30
N LYS A 8 21.54 -53.74 31.56
CA LYS A 8 20.15 -53.68 31.07
C LYS A 8 19.35 -52.57 31.76
N ALA A 9 19.50 -52.39 33.07
CA ALA A 9 18.80 -51.36 33.83
C ALA A 9 19.23 -49.91 33.45
N VAL A 10 20.53 -49.70 33.17
CA VAL A 10 21.04 -48.39 32.73
C VAL A 10 20.63 -48.07 31.29
N LYS A 11 20.50 -49.08 30.41
CA LYS A 11 19.99 -48.90 29.04
C LYS A 11 18.50 -48.51 29.02
N ALA A 12 17.69 -49.09 29.89
CA ALA A 12 16.26 -48.77 30.01
C ALA A 12 16.03 -47.31 30.43
N LYS A 13 16.69 -46.85 31.50
CA LYS A 13 16.58 -45.44 31.96
C LYS A 13 17.06 -44.42 30.93
N LYS A 14 18.09 -44.74 30.13
CA LYS A 14 18.56 -43.86 29.04
C LYS A 14 17.58 -43.79 27.87
N ALA A 15 16.83 -44.86 27.59
CA ALA A 15 15.81 -44.87 26.56
C ALA A 15 14.60 -44.01 26.96
N ASP A 16 14.20 -44.06 28.23
CA ASP A 16 13.08 -43.26 28.76
C ASP A 16 13.41 -41.76 28.76
N VAL A 17 14.62 -41.38 29.19
CA VAL A 17 15.07 -39.98 29.11
C VAL A 17 15.15 -39.50 27.66
N LYS A 18 15.62 -40.35 26.74
CA LYS A 18 15.67 -40.01 25.30
C LYS A 18 14.27 -39.84 24.71
N ALA A 19 13.30 -40.64 25.12
CA ALA A 19 11.90 -40.53 24.71
C ALA A 19 11.24 -39.25 25.25
N ILE A 20 11.52 -38.88 26.50
CA ILE A 20 11.03 -37.63 27.12
C ILE A 20 11.63 -36.41 26.42
N VAL A 21 12.95 -36.41 26.15
CA VAL A 21 13.63 -35.34 25.40
C VAL A 21 13.10 -35.25 23.97
N THR A 22 12.83 -36.40 23.32
CA THR A 22 12.28 -36.43 21.96
C THR A 22 10.82 -35.94 21.92
N LYS A 23 9.99 -36.29 22.91
CA LYS A 23 8.63 -35.76 23.05
C LYS A 23 8.62 -34.26 23.33
N ALA A 24 9.52 -33.77 24.18
CA ALA A 24 9.68 -32.34 24.44
C ALA A 24 10.16 -31.59 23.19
N GLN A 25 11.14 -32.13 22.44
CA GLN A 25 11.61 -31.54 21.18
C GLN A 25 10.56 -31.57 20.08
N LYS A 26 9.71 -32.61 20.04
CA LYS A 26 8.58 -32.70 19.10
C LYS A 26 7.46 -31.73 19.48
N ALA A 27 7.16 -31.58 20.77
CA ALA A 27 6.22 -30.59 21.28
C ALA A 27 6.69 -29.14 21.01
N VAL A 28 7.99 -28.87 21.13
CA VAL A 28 8.57 -27.56 20.76
C VAL A 28 8.51 -27.31 19.25
N LYS A 29 8.55 -28.36 18.40
CA LYS A 29 8.36 -28.26 16.94
C LYS A 29 6.90 -28.09 16.50
N GLU A 30 5.94 -28.47 17.32
CA GLU A 30 4.50 -28.36 17.03
C GLU A 30 3.84 -27.10 17.62
N VAL A 31 4.57 -26.30 18.41
CA VAL A 31 4.15 -24.91 18.65
C VAL A 31 4.45 -24.14 17.38
N ALA A 32 3.46 -24.04 16.49
CA ALA A 32 3.49 -23.13 15.36
C ALA A 32 3.70 -21.72 15.91
N VAL A 33 4.95 -21.23 15.90
CA VAL A 33 5.22 -19.81 16.05
C VAL A 33 4.51 -19.18 14.85
N PRO A 34 3.46 -18.38 15.05
CA PRO A 34 2.71 -17.84 13.93
C PRO A 34 3.68 -17.06 13.06
N GLU A 35 3.74 -17.40 11.77
CA GLU A 35 4.64 -16.76 10.83
C GLU A 35 4.41 -15.24 10.90
N VAL A 36 5.47 -14.49 11.21
CA VAL A 36 5.42 -13.03 11.26
C VAL A 36 5.99 -12.53 9.95
N PHE A 37 5.12 -11.97 9.12
CA PHE A 37 5.53 -11.26 7.93
C PHE A 37 6.02 -9.86 8.30
N VAL A 38 7.06 -9.42 7.60
CA VAL A 38 7.69 -8.11 7.80
C VAL A 38 7.82 -7.43 6.45
N GLN A 39 7.37 -6.17 6.38
CA GLN A 39 7.63 -5.28 5.25
C GLN A 39 8.31 -4.01 5.72
N GLU A 40 9.24 -3.54 4.91
CA GLU A 40 10.00 -2.33 5.18
C GLU A 40 9.84 -1.35 4.01
N LEU A 41 9.72 -0.07 4.34
CA LEU A 41 9.68 1.00 3.36
C LEU A 41 10.18 2.31 3.97
N LYS A 42 10.55 3.25 3.10
CA LYS A 42 10.96 4.59 3.48
C LYS A 42 9.97 5.63 2.98
N ILE A 43 9.57 6.54 3.86
CA ILE A 43 8.76 7.72 3.53
C ILE A 43 9.58 9.01 3.73
N PRO A 44 9.20 10.12 3.08
CA PRO A 44 9.81 11.42 3.32
C PRO A 44 9.68 11.84 4.79
N ARG A 45 10.75 12.44 5.36
CA ARG A 45 10.80 12.86 6.77
C ARG A 45 9.66 13.80 7.16
N ASP A 46 9.29 14.72 6.28
CA ASP A 46 8.18 15.66 6.47
C ASP A 46 6.80 14.99 6.53
N ARG A 47 6.71 13.71 6.12
CA ARG A 47 5.47 12.92 6.14
C ARG A 47 5.36 11.99 7.35
N VAL A 48 6.44 11.81 8.13
CA VAL A 48 6.44 10.98 9.35
C VAL A 48 5.39 11.47 10.34
N GLY A 49 5.32 12.78 10.58
CA GLY A 49 4.33 13.36 11.50
C GLY A 49 2.89 13.09 11.07
N VAL A 50 2.63 13.04 9.75
CA VAL A 50 1.29 12.76 9.20
C VAL A 50 0.93 11.28 9.38
N LEU A 51 1.87 10.37 9.15
CA LEU A 51 1.67 8.94 9.37
C LEU A 51 1.45 8.60 10.85
N VAL A 52 2.18 9.27 11.75
CA VAL A 52 2.01 9.07 13.19
C VAL A 52 0.68 9.68 13.66
N GLY A 53 0.37 10.91 13.24
CA GLY A 53 -0.80 11.66 13.67
C GLY A 53 -0.65 12.26 15.08
N LYS A 54 -1.57 13.14 15.50
CA LYS A 54 -1.50 13.75 16.83
C LYS A 54 -1.62 12.66 17.88
N LYS A 55 -0.70 12.62 18.85
CA LYS A 55 -0.64 11.58 19.91
C LYS A 55 -0.64 10.12 19.36
N GLY A 56 -0.19 9.93 18.12
CA GLY A 56 -0.14 8.62 17.47
C GLY A 56 -1.49 8.12 16.93
N GLU A 57 -2.50 8.97 16.77
CA GLU A 57 -3.87 8.57 16.40
C GLU A 57 -3.95 7.81 15.07
N VAL A 58 -3.24 8.27 14.03
CA VAL A 58 -3.25 7.64 12.70
C VAL A 58 -2.56 6.29 12.75
N LYS A 59 -1.37 6.23 13.35
CA LYS A 59 -0.64 4.98 13.58
C LYS A 59 -1.52 3.95 14.29
N LYS A 60 -2.11 4.33 15.43
CA LYS A 60 -2.94 3.44 16.25
C LYS A 60 -4.16 2.95 15.49
N TYR A 61 -4.78 3.82 14.68
CA TYR A 61 -5.91 3.43 13.85
C TYR A 61 -5.52 2.35 12.83
N ILE A 62 -4.41 2.54 12.10
CA ILE A 62 -3.92 1.54 11.14
C ILE A 62 -3.60 0.22 11.85
N GLU A 63 -2.85 0.27 12.95
CA GLU A 63 -2.48 -0.91 13.74
C GLU A 63 -3.71 -1.69 14.22
N HIS A 64 -4.71 -0.99 14.77
CA HIS A 64 -5.95 -1.61 15.25
C HIS A 64 -6.81 -2.17 14.12
N LYS A 65 -6.99 -1.41 13.03
CA LYS A 65 -7.84 -1.80 11.91
C LYS A 65 -7.29 -3.00 11.16
N ALA A 66 -5.98 -3.08 11.00
CA ALA A 66 -5.29 -4.09 10.20
C ALA A 66 -4.67 -5.23 11.03
N GLY A 67 -4.67 -5.15 12.35
CA GLY A 67 -4.03 -6.17 13.20
C GLY A 67 -2.52 -6.25 13.00
N VAL A 68 -1.88 -5.12 12.70
CA VAL A 68 -0.43 -5.02 12.43
C VAL A 68 0.25 -4.16 13.50
N ARG A 69 1.59 -4.17 13.51
CA ARG A 69 2.43 -3.27 14.30
C ARG A 69 3.31 -2.43 13.39
N LEU A 70 3.31 -1.12 13.63
CA LEU A 70 4.12 -0.13 12.92
C LEU A 70 5.26 0.34 13.81
N GLU A 71 6.49 0.19 13.33
CA GLU A 71 7.68 0.81 13.90
C GLU A 71 8.13 1.90 12.94
N ILE A 72 8.11 3.16 13.40
CA ILE A 72 8.34 4.34 12.56
C ILE A 72 9.51 5.12 13.16
N SER A 73 10.59 5.28 12.41
CA SER A 73 11.73 6.10 12.79
C SER A 73 11.49 7.57 12.44
N SER A 74 12.19 8.47 13.13
CA SER A 74 12.20 9.90 12.79
C SER A 74 12.80 10.20 11.42
N ASP A 75 13.59 9.26 10.88
CA ASP A 75 14.23 9.37 9.56
C ASP A 75 13.35 8.86 8.40
N GLY A 76 12.14 8.40 8.72
CA GLY A 76 11.16 7.95 7.74
C GLY A 76 11.26 6.48 7.38
N ASP A 77 12.05 5.69 8.10
CA ASP A 77 12.03 4.22 7.97
C ASP A 77 10.80 3.69 8.69
N VAL A 78 10.04 2.84 8.00
CA VAL A 78 8.81 2.24 8.50
C VAL A 78 8.93 0.73 8.35
N ILE A 79 8.70 0.02 9.46
CA ILE A 79 8.64 -1.45 9.51
C ILE A 79 7.22 -1.83 9.90
N ILE A 80 6.61 -2.70 9.10
CA ILE A 80 5.26 -3.22 9.27
C ILE A 80 5.40 -4.70 9.63
N LYS A 81 4.84 -5.13 10.76
CA LYS A 81 4.88 -6.52 11.23
C LYS A 81 3.45 -7.03 11.47
N GLY A 82 3.17 -8.26 11.06
CA GLY A 82 1.88 -8.89 11.31
C GLY A 82 1.83 -10.34 10.85
N HIS A 83 0.66 -10.96 10.92
CA HIS A 83 0.45 -12.37 10.59
C HIS A 83 -0.31 -12.59 9.27
N ASP A 84 -0.93 -11.54 8.73
CA ASP A 84 -1.61 -11.56 7.44
C ASP A 84 -0.76 -10.81 6.41
N ASN A 85 -0.19 -11.56 5.46
CA ASN A 85 0.67 -11.01 4.42
C ASN A 85 -0.10 -10.04 3.51
N VAL A 86 -1.36 -10.35 3.15
CA VAL A 86 -2.19 -9.51 2.27
C VAL A 86 -2.45 -8.17 2.96
N MET A 87 -2.92 -8.22 4.20
CA MET A 87 -3.18 -7.00 4.99
C MET A 87 -1.92 -6.15 5.20
N ILE A 88 -0.74 -6.77 5.34
CA ILE A 88 0.52 -6.03 5.41
C ILE A 88 0.85 -5.30 4.10
N TYR A 89 0.54 -5.89 2.94
CA TYR A 89 0.68 -5.20 1.66
C TYR A 89 -0.28 -4.01 1.54
N ASP A 90 -1.52 -4.14 2.01
CA ASP A 90 -2.48 -3.04 2.03
C ASP A 90 -1.97 -1.90 2.92
N VAL A 91 -1.50 -2.23 4.13
CA VAL A 91 -0.90 -1.25 5.05
C VAL A 91 0.35 -0.60 4.45
N LYS A 92 1.21 -1.37 3.76
CA LYS A 92 2.37 -0.83 3.04
C LYS A 92 1.94 0.19 2.01
N THR A 93 0.87 -0.10 1.27
CA THR A 93 0.28 0.79 0.27
C THR A 93 -0.29 2.07 0.90
N ILE A 94 -1.00 1.96 2.03
CA ILE A 94 -1.49 3.11 2.82
C ILE A 94 -0.34 3.99 3.30
N VAL A 95 0.71 3.39 3.89
CA VAL A 95 1.90 4.11 4.35
C VAL A 95 2.58 4.83 3.18
N GLN A 96 2.70 4.15 2.03
CA GLN A 96 3.27 4.74 0.83
C GLN A 96 2.41 5.92 0.33
N ALA A 97 1.09 5.78 0.28
CA ALA A 97 0.19 6.87 -0.10
C ALA A 97 0.34 8.11 0.81
N ILE A 98 0.36 7.93 2.14
CA ILE A 98 0.60 9.02 3.09
C ILE A 98 1.98 9.65 2.84
N GLY A 99 3.01 8.82 2.61
CA GLY A 99 4.35 9.27 2.25
C GLY A 99 4.42 10.03 0.92
N ARG A 100 3.44 9.85 0.03
CA ARG A 100 3.32 10.55 -1.25
C ARG A 100 2.28 11.66 -1.25
N GLY A 101 1.96 12.19 -0.07
CA GLY A 101 1.24 13.46 0.09
C GLY A 101 -0.26 13.33 0.36
N PHE A 102 -0.85 12.13 0.33
CA PHE A 102 -2.25 11.94 0.69
C PHE A 102 -2.51 12.19 2.19
N SER A 103 -3.69 12.70 2.54
CA SER A 103 -4.12 12.74 3.93
C SER A 103 -4.36 11.32 4.46
N PRO A 104 -4.32 11.11 5.78
CA PRO A 104 -4.68 9.82 6.37
C PRO A 104 -6.05 9.34 5.90
N ASP A 105 -7.08 10.21 5.93
CA ASP A 105 -8.46 9.85 5.57
C ASP A 105 -8.58 9.32 4.13
N VAL A 106 -7.90 9.96 3.18
CA VAL A 106 -7.88 9.51 1.78
C VAL A 106 -7.09 8.20 1.66
N ALA A 107 -5.94 8.09 2.32
CA ALA A 107 -5.15 6.85 2.29
C ALA A 107 -5.91 5.66 2.87
N MET A 108 -6.73 5.86 3.92
CA MET A 108 -7.55 4.78 4.51
C MET A 108 -8.61 4.22 3.56
N GLN A 109 -8.93 4.91 2.45
CA GLN A 109 -9.83 4.36 1.43
C GLN A 109 -9.29 3.08 0.80
N LEU A 110 -7.97 2.83 0.89
CA LEU A 110 -7.32 1.62 0.40
C LEU A 110 -7.57 0.37 1.28
N PHE A 111 -8.25 0.51 2.42
CA PHE A 111 -8.83 -0.65 3.10
C PHE A 111 -10.04 -1.23 2.37
N ASN A 112 -10.60 -0.51 1.39
CA ASN A 112 -11.60 -1.06 0.48
C ASN A 112 -10.88 -1.68 -0.73
N GLU A 113 -11.06 -2.98 -0.92
CA GLU A 113 -10.45 -3.77 -1.99
C GLU A 113 -10.82 -3.29 -3.42
N GLN A 114 -11.92 -2.54 -3.56
CA GLN A 114 -12.30 -1.93 -4.85
C GLN A 114 -11.42 -0.72 -5.22
N ASN A 115 -10.78 -0.11 -4.22
CA ASN A 115 -9.89 1.02 -4.42
C ASN A 115 -8.47 0.54 -4.65
N VAL A 116 -7.79 1.21 -5.57
CA VAL A 116 -6.38 0.98 -5.87
C VAL A 116 -5.58 2.26 -5.68
N PHE A 117 -4.28 2.10 -5.46
CA PHE A 117 -3.31 3.20 -5.46
C PHE A 117 -2.35 3.04 -6.64
N GLU A 118 -2.26 4.06 -7.47
CA GLU A 118 -1.29 4.14 -8.56
C GLU A 118 -0.30 5.29 -8.31
N LEU A 119 0.99 5.05 -8.60
CA LEU A 119 2.06 6.01 -8.42
C LEU A 119 2.86 6.18 -9.71
N LEU A 120 2.97 7.44 -10.16
CA LEU A 120 3.70 7.84 -11.34
C LEU A 120 4.99 8.54 -10.95
N ASP A 121 6.09 8.28 -11.65
CA ASP A 121 7.31 9.10 -11.57
C ASP A 121 7.31 10.15 -12.70
N VAL A 122 7.23 11.43 -12.32
CA VAL A 122 7.22 12.54 -13.29
C VAL A 122 8.58 12.68 -13.98
N THR A 123 9.65 12.11 -13.42
CA THR A 123 10.98 12.11 -14.05
C THR A 123 11.03 11.28 -15.33
N ASP A 124 10.10 10.35 -15.54
CA ASP A 124 9.95 9.63 -16.81
C ASP A 124 9.63 10.57 -17.98
N TYR A 125 8.98 11.71 -17.69
CA TYR A 125 8.62 12.75 -18.67
C TYR A 125 9.59 13.93 -18.62
N ALA A 126 10.09 14.26 -17.43
CA ALA A 126 10.97 15.42 -17.23
C ALA A 126 12.45 15.13 -17.55
N GLY A 127 12.84 13.86 -17.54
CA GLY A 127 14.24 13.45 -17.47
C GLY A 127 14.92 14.02 -16.23
N LYS A 128 16.18 14.44 -16.37
CA LYS A 128 17.01 14.97 -15.27
C LYS A 128 16.73 16.46 -14.94
N SER A 129 15.87 17.15 -15.68
CA SER A 129 15.70 18.61 -15.57
C SER A 129 14.69 18.99 -14.48
N LYS A 130 15.18 19.62 -13.40
CA LYS A 130 14.34 20.17 -12.33
C LYS A 130 13.34 21.21 -12.82
N LYS A 131 13.76 22.13 -13.71
CA LYS A 131 12.87 23.14 -14.30
C LYS A 131 11.75 22.50 -15.13
N ARG A 132 12.04 21.42 -15.86
CA ARG A 132 11.03 20.67 -16.60
C ARG A 132 10.08 19.94 -15.65
N LEU A 133 10.62 19.30 -14.60
CA LEU A 133 9.84 18.64 -13.55
C LEU A 133 8.83 19.60 -12.91
N ASP A 134 9.29 20.77 -12.46
CA ASP A 134 8.43 21.77 -11.81
C ASP A 134 7.34 22.29 -12.76
N ARG A 135 7.67 22.49 -14.05
CA ARG A 135 6.69 22.86 -15.08
C ARG A 135 5.64 21.78 -15.31
N LEU A 136 6.05 20.53 -15.43
CA LEU A 136 5.13 19.40 -15.66
C LEU A 136 4.22 19.17 -14.45
N ARG A 137 4.76 19.26 -13.23
CA ARG A 137 3.95 19.24 -11.99
C ARG A 137 2.96 20.40 -11.96
N GLY A 138 3.42 21.62 -12.26
CA GLY A 138 2.55 22.80 -12.33
C GLY A 138 1.42 22.65 -13.35
N ARG A 139 1.69 21.96 -14.47
CA ARG A 139 0.66 21.64 -15.46
C ARG A 139 -0.37 20.64 -14.94
N VAL A 140 0.03 19.58 -14.22
CA VAL A 140 -0.94 18.65 -13.64
C VAL A 140 -1.79 19.33 -12.56
N ILE A 141 -1.18 20.17 -11.73
CA ILE A 141 -1.90 20.94 -10.70
C ILE A 141 -2.87 21.94 -11.37
N GLY A 142 -2.40 22.65 -12.40
CA GLY A 142 -3.12 23.76 -13.00
C GLY A 142 -3.14 25.01 -12.10
N GLU A 143 -3.63 26.11 -12.63
CA GLU A 143 -3.78 27.35 -11.86
C GLU A 143 -4.68 27.11 -10.64
N SER A 144 -4.18 27.42 -9.45
CA SER A 144 -4.87 27.19 -8.17
C SER A 144 -5.38 25.77 -7.95
N GLY A 145 -4.75 24.77 -8.58
CA GLY A 145 -5.16 23.37 -8.46
C GLY A 145 -6.35 22.96 -9.35
N ARG A 146 -6.87 23.87 -10.19
CA ARG A 146 -8.07 23.64 -11.00
C ARG A 146 -7.98 22.40 -11.90
N SER A 147 -6.80 22.12 -12.46
CA SER A 147 -6.68 20.98 -13.37
C SER A 147 -6.72 19.66 -12.63
N ARG A 148 -6.04 19.58 -11.48
CA ARG A 148 -6.11 18.40 -10.61
C ARG A 148 -7.54 18.17 -10.14
N MET A 149 -8.20 19.21 -9.60
CA MET A 149 -9.58 19.13 -9.11
C MET A 149 -10.55 18.70 -10.22
N ALA A 150 -10.44 19.27 -11.42
CA ALA A 150 -11.29 18.88 -12.54
C ALA A 150 -11.13 17.41 -12.93
N ILE A 151 -9.90 16.87 -12.89
CA ILE A 151 -9.69 15.43 -13.15
C ILE A 151 -10.28 14.62 -11.98
N GLU A 152 -10.00 14.99 -10.73
CA GLU A 152 -10.56 14.34 -9.54
C GLU A 152 -12.09 14.26 -9.59
N ASP A 153 -12.78 15.35 -9.92
CA ASP A 153 -14.24 15.41 -10.01
C ASP A 153 -14.78 14.57 -11.19
N LEU A 154 -14.06 14.60 -12.32
CA LEU A 154 -14.46 13.84 -13.49
C LEU A 154 -14.24 12.34 -13.30
N THR A 155 -13.23 11.91 -12.55
CA THR A 155 -12.93 10.48 -12.34
C THR A 155 -13.36 9.98 -10.97
N GLU A 156 -13.85 10.83 -10.06
CA GLU A 156 -14.16 10.47 -8.68
C GLU A 156 -12.95 9.85 -7.94
N THR A 157 -11.75 10.31 -8.29
CA THR A 157 -10.48 9.85 -7.67
C THR A 157 -9.86 10.95 -6.83
N ASN A 158 -8.94 10.57 -5.94
CA ASN A 158 -8.06 11.51 -5.24
C ASN A 158 -6.67 11.52 -5.87
N ILE A 159 -6.11 12.70 -6.11
CA ILE A 159 -4.81 12.90 -6.74
C ILE A 159 -3.89 13.73 -5.84
N SER A 160 -2.69 13.21 -5.61
CA SER A 160 -1.62 13.91 -4.90
C SER A 160 -0.43 14.18 -5.82
N VAL A 161 0.03 15.43 -5.90
CA VAL A 161 1.24 15.82 -6.65
C VAL A 161 2.35 16.16 -5.66
N TYR A 162 3.19 15.19 -5.33
CA TYR A 162 4.19 15.33 -4.26
C TYR A 162 5.60 14.98 -4.72
N GLY A 163 6.55 15.90 -4.49
CA GLY A 163 7.95 15.71 -4.84
C GLY A 163 8.14 15.43 -6.33
N LYS A 164 8.61 14.23 -6.67
CA LYS A 164 8.82 13.77 -8.05
C LYS A 164 7.68 12.90 -8.59
N THR A 165 6.66 12.65 -7.77
CA THR A 165 5.64 11.64 -8.05
C THR A 165 4.24 12.22 -8.07
N ILE A 166 3.35 11.55 -8.79
CA ILE A 166 1.91 11.80 -8.75
C ILE A 166 1.24 10.51 -8.29
N GLY A 167 0.47 10.56 -7.21
CA GLY A 167 -0.32 9.45 -6.72
C GLY A 167 -1.79 9.60 -7.07
N ILE A 168 -2.49 8.50 -7.30
CA ILE A 168 -3.93 8.44 -7.59
C ILE A 168 -4.56 7.35 -6.73
N ILE A 169 -5.67 7.64 -6.06
CA ILE A 169 -6.47 6.67 -5.27
C ILE A 169 -7.93 6.72 -5.72
N GLY A 170 -8.52 5.55 -5.95
CA GLY A 170 -9.94 5.39 -6.28
C GLY A 170 -10.22 4.03 -6.92
N GLU A 171 -11.40 3.86 -7.52
CA GLU A 171 -11.75 2.63 -8.23
C GLU A 171 -10.85 2.38 -9.45
N MET A 172 -10.52 1.11 -9.71
CA MET A 172 -9.51 0.71 -10.72
C MET A 172 -9.73 1.34 -12.11
N GLU A 173 -10.95 1.30 -12.64
CA GLU A 173 -11.27 1.87 -13.97
C GLU A 173 -11.09 3.40 -14.00
N MET A 174 -11.45 4.06 -12.90
CA MET A 174 -11.35 5.50 -12.77
C MET A 174 -9.91 5.96 -12.54
N VAL A 175 -9.13 5.21 -11.78
CA VAL A 175 -7.69 5.42 -11.62
C VAL A 175 -6.99 5.32 -12.99
N ALA A 176 -7.32 4.31 -13.79
CA ALA A 176 -6.78 4.15 -15.14
C ALA A 176 -7.14 5.35 -16.06
N LEU A 177 -8.37 5.86 -15.96
CA LEU A 177 -8.78 7.05 -16.72
C LEU A 177 -8.05 8.32 -16.25
N ALA A 178 -7.94 8.52 -14.93
CA ALA A 178 -7.19 9.64 -14.35
C ALA A 178 -5.70 9.58 -14.72
N ARG A 179 -5.12 8.38 -14.72
CA ARG A 179 -3.75 8.11 -15.15
C ARG A 179 -3.52 8.55 -16.59
N GLN A 180 -4.44 8.20 -17.49
CA GLN A 180 -4.38 8.60 -18.89
C GLN A 180 -4.50 10.13 -19.04
N ALA A 181 -5.35 10.79 -18.25
CA ALA A 181 -5.47 12.23 -18.26
C ALA A 181 -4.15 12.90 -17.84
N ILE A 182 -3.51 12.40 -16.79
CA ILE A 182 -2.21 12.86 -16.31
C ILE A 182 -1.12 12.62 -17.37
N ASP A 183 -1.10 11.46 -18.04
CA ASP A 183 -0.20 11.19 -19.17
C ASP A 183 -0.28 12.23 -20.27
N MET A 184 -1.51 12.57 -20.67
CA MET A 184 -1.76 13.58 -21.69
C MET A 184 -1.21 14.93 -21.27
N LEU A 185 -1.46 15.34 -20.01
CA LEU A 185 -0.92 16.60 -19.49
C LEU A 185 0.61 16.59 -19.46
N LEU A 186 1.23 15.53 -18.94
CA LEU A 186 2.68 15.40 -18.87
C LEU A 186 3.35 15.37 -20.25
N SER A 187 2.64 14.85 -21.25
CA SER A 187 3.05 14.84 -22.67
C SER A 187 2.77 16.14 -23.40
N GLY A 188 2.15 17.13 -22.75
CA GLY A 188 1.93 18.48 -23.28
C GLY A 188 0.58 18.69 -23.98
N ALA A 189 -0.35 17.74 -23.94
CA ALA A 189 -1.68 17.88 -24.52
C ALA A 189 -2.48 19.00 -23.81
N PRO A 190 -3.22 19.86 -24.54
CA PRO A 190 -3.98 20.95 -23.93
C PRO A 190 -5.01 20.46 -22.90
N HIS A 191 -5.20 21.21 -21.81
CA HIS A 191 -6.13 20.87 -20.73
C HIS A 191 -7.55 20.58 -21.23
N GLY A 192 -8.12 21.44 -22.08
CA GLY A 192 -9.47 21.23 -22.62
C GLY A 192 -9.59 19.96 -23.48
N VAL A 193 -8.52 19.55 -24.16
CA VAL A 193 -8.50 18.27 -24.92
C VAL A 193 -8.47 17.10 -23.94
N THR A 194 -7.67 17.20 -22.87
CA THR A 194 -7.64 16.20 -21.80
C THR A 194 -9.00 16.04 -21.12
N TYR A 195 -9.66 17.13 -20.72
CA TYR A 195 -10.96 17.06 -20.03
C TYR A 195 -12.03 16.43 -20.91
N ARG A 196 -12.10 16.82 -22.19
CA ARG A 196 -13.02 16.24 -23.15
C ARG A 196 -12.80 14.75 -23.34
N MET A 197 -11.54 14.30 -23.34
CA MET A 197 -11.20 12.87 -23.41
C MET A 197 -11.76 12.12 -22.21
N VAL A 198 -11.56 12.64 -20.99
CA VAL A 198 -12.06 12.04 -19.74
C VAL A 198 -13.58 11.98 -19.73
N GLU A 199 -14.26 13.08 -20.08
CA GLU A 199 -15.73 13.15 -20.16
C GLU A 199 -16.30 12.13 -21.16
N ASN A 200 -15.69 12.01 -22.34
CA ASN A 200 -16.12 11.06 -23.36
C ASN A 200 -15.98 9.61 -22.89
N LYS A 201 -14.82 9.26 -22.32
CA LYS A 201 -14.57 7.92 -21.81
C LYS A 201 -15.47 7.57 -20.63
N ARG A 202 -15.70 8.49 -19.69
CA ARG A 202 -16.63 8.26 -18.57
C ARG A 202 -18.04 7.95 -19.06
N ARG A 203 -18.55 8.70 -20.03
CA ARG A 203 -19.88 8.44 -20.62
C ARG A 203 -19.95 7.08 -21.30
N GLU A 204 -18.88 6.69 -22.00
CA GLU A 204 -18.78 5.37 -22.63
C GLU A 204 -18.77 4.24 -21.60
N MET A 205 -17.95 4.36 -20.54
CA MET A 205 -17.89 3.36 -19.46
C MET A 205 -19.25 3.23 -18.75
N HIS A 206 -19.90 4.36 -18.45
CA HIS A 206 -21.23 4.36 -17.84
C HIS A 206 -22.26 3.64 -18.73
N ARG A 207 -22.24 3.91 -20.04
CA ARG A 207 -23.13 3.22 -20.99
C ARG A 207 -22.87 1.72 -21.02
N ARG A 208 -21.61 1.29 -21.13
CA ARG A 208 -21.22 -0.13 -21.13
C ARG A 208 -21.67 -0.84 -19.86
N ARG A 209 -21.53 -0.21 -18.71
CA ARG A 209 -21.98 -0.75 -17.41
C ARG A 209 -23.50 -0.98 -17.40
N ILE A 210 -24.27 -0.02 -17.92
CA ILE A 210 -25.73 -0.15 -18.06
C ILE A 210 -26.08 -1.29 -19.01
N GLU A 211 -25.45 -1.34 -20.18
CA GLU A 211 -25.67 -2.39 -21.19
C GLU A 211 -25.37 -3.79 -20.61
N SER A 212 -24.24 -3.94 -19.89
CA SER A 212 -23.89 -5.22 -19.25
C SER A 212 -24.90 -5.66 -18.18
N MET A 213 -25.50 -4.69 -17.47
CA MET A 213 -26.49 -4.99 -16.44
C MET A 213 -27.76 -5.58 -17.05
N TYR A 214 -28.20 -5.07 -18.20
CA TYR A 214 -29.38 -5.56 -18.91
C TYR A 214 -29.13 -6.76 -19.83
N ALA A 215 -27.87 -7.09 -20.13
CA ALA A 215 -27.51 -8.26 -20.93
C ALA A 215 -27.40 -9.56 -20.11
N THR A 216 -27.56 -9.47 -18.79
CA THR A 216 -27.47 -10.62 -17.86
C THR A 216 -28.87 -11.16 -17.47
N ASP A 217 -29.94 -10.55 -17.99
CA ASP A 217 -31.34 -11.02 -17.91
C ASP A 217 -31.71 -11.84 -19.17
#